data_AF-A0A803YS85-F1
#
_entry.id   AF-A0A803YS85-F1
#
_cell.length_a   1.000
_cell.length_b   1.000
_cell.length_c   1.000
_cell.angle_alpha   90.00
_cell.angle_beta   90.00
_cell.angle_gamma   90.00
#
_symmetry.space_group_name_H-M   'P 1'
#
loop_
_entity.id
_entity.type
_entity.pdbx_description
1 polymer ?
#
loop_
_entity_poly.entity_id
_entity_poly.type
_entity_poly.pdbx_seq_one_letter_code
_entity_poly.pdbx_strand_id
1 'polypeptide(L)'
;GLVRHSSPAVPLAVGLFLNLVCTTKFTCCLRDYEIQIVKLRSEFEKGEATRQNLEYALAIAKKDARLRICAVEEELSDARNKLAELQGKLVETEKTFHIAQQKWKEQQQRLASEKDDILRTHKDEYELLLKERSELESVLQKQNSALQNLSKKMKDMELEHRDCSEMLTRHVHKLEHSAEQEELLKKELEAATDKIKQLEESIEAERAAHLKSKFNLEITQMRIRELEGALQMEKVNQAEALSDLEMIRKEFKEVENAYEREKQKAQENLEKVNRLEREYISTNKQMNEKIEEKKEVIKDLLERLRENEKTHRELQDKLAVAKKHQVFVTETYENNMMELKLLLDSFAMSGQRTAGTCKDKDKPSSLSVLETLRCTLTAYQNKLEDTSNELKKMNTLCENTTKELEISKTKSRDKLADANKELNHLHTECADRTALIGTLQMELQNVLQCWEEEKVRAAESENEIQKLTRAYQKDMEEKLTFLHGLYQHLVAGCVLIKQPEGILDRFSWLELCAVLQENVDALILDLNRANEKISHLEYVCKNNSDTMKELQQSQEDDISKMAEQMKAQESCWQKQKKCLEQQYSDLLGEVHARAQVWCCELL
;
A
#
# COMPACT_ATOMS: atom_id res chain seq x y z
N GLY A 1 17.23 -1.76 -239.61
CA GLY A 1 18.40 -2.30 -240.30
C GLY A 1 18.74 -1.39 -241.46
N LEU A 2 19.11 -1.98 -242.60
CA LEU A 2 19.14 -1.41 -243.96
C LEU A 2 17.90 -0.50 -244.28
N VAL A 3 17.88 0.50 -245.19
CA VAL A 3 18.90 1.06 -246.13
C VAL A 3 18.46 2.43 -246.76
N ARG A 4 19.45 3.28 -247.15
CA ARG A 4 19.48 4.38 -248.18
C ARG A 4 18.42 5.53 -248.31
N HIS A 5 18.96 6.76 -248.23
CA HIS A 5 18.87 7.93 -249.15
C HIS A 5 17.63 8.86 -249.33
N SER A 6 17.96 10.17 -249.30
CA SER A 6 17.50 11.33 -250.12
C SER A 6 16.23 12.17 -249.79
N SER A 7 16.41 13.49 -249.98
CA SER A 7 15.51 14.68 -250.04
C SER A 7 14.16 14.53 -250.80
N PRO A 8 13.18 15.48 -250.72
CA PRO A 8 13.30 16.92 -250.40
C PRO A 8 12.21 17.52 -249.44
N ALA A 9 11.91 18.82 -249.59
CA ALA A 9 11.25 19.75 -248.65
C ALA A 9 9.71 19.53 -248.41
N VAL A 10 9.19 19.65 -247.16
CA VAL A 10 8.42 20.80 -246.56
C VAL A 10 6.90 20.82 -246.92
N PRO A 11 5.90 21.22 -246.06
CA PRO A 11 5.92 22.06 -244.84
C PRO A 11 5.08 21.60 -243.59
N LEU A 12 5.08 22.46 -242.54
CA LEU A 12 4.01 22.83 -241.56
C LEU A 12 3.39 21.84 -240.51
N ALA A 13 3.38 22.32 -239.26
CA ALA A 13 2.36 22.17 -238.18
C ALA A 13 2.13 20.81 -237.45
N VAL A 14 3.03 20.44 -236.51
CA VAL A 14 2.83 19.30 -235.55
C VAL A 14 3.15 19.66 -234.07
N GLY A 15 3.35 20.95 -233.73
CA GLY A 15 4.14 21.33 -232.55
C GLY A 15 3.48 21.44 -231.16
N LEU A 16 2.15 21.54 -231.02
CA LEU A 16 1.56 22.24 -229.85
C LEU A 16 0.90 21.41 -228.74
N PHE A 17 0.41 20.19 -228.97
CA PHE A 17 -0.53 19.56 -228.02
C PHE A 17 0.08 18.67 -226.91
N LEU A 18 1.32 18.20 -227.04
CA LEU A 18 1.95 17.34 -226.01
C LEU A 18 2.28 18.08 -224.69
N ASN A 19 2.40 19.41 -224.72
CA ASN A 19 2.95 20.19 -223.60
C ASN A 19 1.94 20.42 -222.44
N LEU A 20 0.63 20.27 -222.72
CA LEU A 20 -0.45 20.52 -221.74
C LEU A 20 -0.65 19.35 -220.74
N VAL A 21 -0.20 18.14 -221.09
CA VAL A 21 -0.44 16.92 -220.30
C VAL A 21 0.62 16.73 -219.19
N CYS A 22 1.85 17.19 -219.39
CA CYS A 22 2.90 17.12 -218.35
C CYS A 22 2.73 18.21 -217.27
N THR A 23 2.36 19.42 -217.67
CA THR A 23 2.22 20.58 -216.77
C THR A 23 1.08 20.41 -215.76
N THR A 24 -0.04 19.82 -216.18
CA THR A 24 -1.21 19.55 -215.32
C THR A 24 -0.97 18.48 -214.24
N LYS A 25 -0.09 17.50 -214.49
CA LYS A 25 0.29 16.52 -213.45
C LYS A 25 1.22 17.13 -212.40
N PHE A 26 2.20 17.93 -212.81
CA PHE A 26 3.19 18.51 -211.91
C PHE A 26 2.58 19.51 -210.92
N THR A 27 1.61 20.31 -211.37
CA THR A 27 0.87 21.26 -210.52
C THR A 27 -0.08 20.59 -209.52
N CYS A 28 -0.59 19.39 -209.81
CA CYS A 28 -1.38 18.62 -208.84
C CYS A 28 -0.51 18.18 -207.65
N CYS A 29 0.64 17.54 -207.92
CA CYS A 29 1.50 16.99 -206.88
C CYS A 29 2.08 18.06 -205.92
N LEU A 30 2.36 19.28 -206.42
CA LEU A 30 2.82 20.38 -205.58
C LEU A 30 1.78 20.76 -204.50
N ARG A 31 0.51 20.86 -204.86
CA ARG A 31 -0.58 21.21 -203.94
C ARG A 31 -0.77 20.18 -202.83
N ASP A 32 -0.61 18.89 -203.13
CA ASP A 32 -0.70 17.83 -202.13
C ASP A 32 0.42 17.94 -201.09
N TYR A 33 1.65 18.30 -201.50
CA TYR A 33 2.74 18.57 -200.56
C TYR A 33 2.54 19.84 -199.74
N GLU A 34 2.00 20.93 -200.31
CA GLU A 34 1.64 22.13 -199.55
C GLU A 34 0.60 21.83 -198.46
N ILE A 35 -0.43 21.04 -198.78
CA ILE A 35 -1.45 20.60 -197.83
C ILE A 35 -0.82 19.76 -196.70
N GLN A 36 0.12 18.85 -197.02
CA GLN A 36 0.84 18.08 -196.00
C GLN A 36 1.72 18.98 -195.11
N ILE A 37 2.41 19.98 -195.66
CA ILE A 37 3.24 20.91 -194.88
C ILE A 37 2.38 21.75 -193.93
N VAL A 38 1.23 22.27 -194.37
CA VAL A 38 0.30 23.00 -193.51
C VAL A 38 -0.26 22.10 -192.40
N LYS A 39 -0.59 20.85 -192.72
CA LYS A 39 -1.08 19.88 -191.75
C LYS A 39 -0.02 19.54 -190.69
N LEU A 40 1.22 19.26 -191.11
CA LEU A 40 2.35 19.02 -190.21
C LEU A 40 2.69 20.23 -189.34
N ARG A 41 2.55 21.47 -189.85
CA ARG A 41 2.67 22.69 -189.03
C ARG A 41 1.57 22.77 -187.97
N SER A 42 0.31 22.52 -188.33
CA SER A 42 -0.79 22.51 -187.35
C SER A 42 -0.63 21.41 -186.29
N GLU A 43 -0.09 20.24 -186.66
CA GLU A 43 0.21 19.15 -185.73
C GLU A 43 1.40 19.49 -184.83
N PHE A 44 2.44 20.16 -185.36
CA PHE A 44 3.57 20.69 -184.57
C PHE A 44 3.13 21.79 -183.59
N GLU A 45 2.34 22.76 -184.03
CA GLU A 45 1.80 23.85 -183.19
C GLU A 45 0.90 23.30 -182.06
N LYS A 46 0.09 22.27 -182.34
CA LYS A 46 -0.69 21.55 -181.32
C LYS A 46 0.22 20.79 -180.35
N GLY A 47 1.27 20.13 -180.85
CA GLY A 47 2.27 19.46 -180.03
C GLY A 47 3.01 20.43 -179.10
N GLU A 48 3.39 21.59 -179.62
CA GLU A 48 4.09 22.66 -178.91
C GLU A 48 3.20 23.33 -177.86
N ALA A 49 1.94 23.64 -178.19
CA ALA A 49 0.95 24.11 -177.21
C ALA A 49 0.69 23.05 -176.12
N THR A 50 0.69 21.76 -176.48
CA THR A 50 0.59 20.66 -175.51
C THR A 50 1.83 20.58 -174.61
N ARG A 51 3.04 20.76 -175.17
CA ARG A 51 4.30 20.81 -174.41
C ARG A 51 4.29 21.97 -173.41
N GLN A 52 3.90 23.17 -173.84
CA GLN A 52 3.83 24.34 -172.97
C GLN A 52 2.77 24.19 -171.86
N ASN A 53 1.59 23.64 -172.18
CA ASN A 53 0.57 23.31 -171.18
C ASN A 53 1.06 22.27 -170.16
N LEU A 54 1.76 21.23 -170.61
CA LEU A 54 2.35 20.22 -169.73
C LEU A 54 3.47 20.82 -168.86
N GLU A 55 4.33 21.68 -169.41
CA GLU A 55 5.38 22.36 -168.64
C GLU A 55 4.81 23.32 -167.59
N TYR A 56 3.73 24.04 -167.91
CA TYR A 56 3.01 24.88 -166.95
C TYR A 56 2.35 24.05 -165.84
N ALA A 57 1.68 22.94 -166.18
CA ALA A 57 1.10 22.02 -165.21
C ALA A 57 2.18 21.37 -164.31
N LEU A 58 3.34 21.02 -164.89
CA LEU A 58 4.48 20.46 -164.18
C LEU A 58 5.17 21.51 -163.29
N ALA A 59 5.18 22.79 -163.69
CA ALA A 59 5.63 23.91 -162.87
C ALA A 59 4.70 24.17 -161.68
N ILE A 60 3.38 24.12 -161.87
CA ILE A 60 2.38 24.16 -160.78
C ILE A 60 2.60 22.97 -159.84
N ALA A 61 2.66 21.73 -160.36
CA ALA A 61 2.89 20.55 -159.55
C ALA A 61 4.20 20.62 -158.74
N LYS A 62 5.27 21.20 -159.31
CA LYS A 62 6.55 21.48 -158.61
C LYS A 62 6.49 22.64 -157.61
N LYS A 63 5.50 23.52 -157.69
CA LYS A 63 5.22 24.56 -156.68
C LYS A 63 4.40 23.98 -155.54
N ASP A 64 3.31 23.29 -155.87
CA ASP A 64 2.40 22.70 -154.89
C ASP A 64 3.07 21.57 -154.10
N ALA A 65 3.89 20.74 -154.75
CA ALA A 65 4.73 19.77 -154.05
C ALA A 65 5.71 20.44 -153.08
N ARG A 66 6.30 21.59 -153.44
CA ARG A 66 7.18 22.35 -152.53
C ARG A 66 6.42 22.99 -151.37
N LEU A 67 5.24 23.55 -151.61
CA LEU A 67 4.38 24.09 -150.54
C LEU A 67 3.94 22.98 -149.57
N ARG A 68 3.60 21.79 -150.08
CA ARG A 68 3.32 20.61 -149.24
C ARG A 68 4.53 20.12 -148.47
N ILE A 69 5.72 20.12 -149.07
CA ILE A 69 6.97 19.80 -148.38
C ILE A 69 7.21 20.79 -147.24
N CYS A 70 7.16 22.11 -147.49
CA CYS A 70 7.39 23.11 -146.45
C CYS A 70 6.35 23.06 -145.33
N ALA A 71 5.07 22.82 -145.64
CA ALA A 71 4.03 22.63 -144.61
C ALA A 71 4.31 21.38 -143.75
N VAL A 72 4.72 20.27 -144.36
CA VAL A 72 5.13 19.06 -143.62
C VAL A 72 6.42 19.30 -142.84
N GLU A 73 7.38 20.08 -143.35
CA GLU A 73 8.60 20.46 -142.64
C GLU A 73 8.31 21.36 -141.41
N GLU A 74 7.35 22.27 -141.53
CA GLU A 74 6.83 23.07 -140.41
C GLU A 74 6.12 22.19 -139.38
N GLU A 75 5.18 21.33 -139.77
CA GLU A 75 4.52 20.36 -138.89
C GLU A 75 5.51 19.43 -138.17
N LEU A 76 6.55 18.97 -138.88
CA LEU A 76 7.60 18.10 -138.35
C LEU A 76 8.56 18.88 -137.41
N SER A 77 8.82 20.16 -137.69
CA SER A 77 9.54 21.07 -136.78
C SER A 77 8.74 21.27 -135.48
N ASP A 78 7.44 21.54 -135.59
CA ASP A 78 6.54 21.71 -134.47
C ASP A 78 6.40 20.42 -133.64
N ALA A 79 6.34 19.26 -134.29
CA ALA A 79 6.37 17.95 -133.66
C ALA A 79 7.71 17.67 -132.95
N ARG A 80 8.84 18.07 -133.52
CA ARG A 80 10.17 17.97 -132.87
C ARG A 80 10.25 18.87 -131.63
N ASN A 81 9.75 20.10 -131.70
CA ASN A 81 9.75 21.02 -130.56
C ASN A 81 8.87 20.49 -129.42
N LYS A 82 7.66 20.00 -129.73
CA LYS A 82 6.76 19.35 -128.76
C LYS A 82 7.37 18.07 -128.19
N LEU A 83 8.08 17.26 -129.01
CA LEU A 83 8.80 16.09 -128.54
C LEU A 83 9.94 16.46 -127.57
N ALA A 84 10.72 17.50 -127.87
CA ALA A 84 11.79 17.97 -126.98
C ALA A 84 11.25 18.53 -125.65
N GLU A 85 10.13 19.26 -125.69
CA GLU A 85 9.46 19.75 -124.48
C GLU A 85 8.91 18.59 -123.63
N LEU A 86 8.30 17.59 -124.26
CA LEU A 86 7.82 16.37 -123.60
C LEU A 86 8.97 15.52 -123.04
N GLN A 87 10.11 15.44 -123.72
CA GLN A 87 11.33 14.80 -123.22
C GLN A 87 11.89 15.53 -122.00
N GLY A 88 11.95 16.87 -122.03
CA GLY A 88 12.37 17.67 -120.87
C GLY A 88 11.44 17.48 -119.67
N LYS A 89 10.12 17.48 -119.90
CA LYS A 89 9.11 17.19 -118.88
C LYS A 89 9.22 15.77 -118.33
N LEU A 90 9.46 14.77 -119.19
CA LEU A 90 9.66 13.37 -118.78
C LEU A 90 10.90 13.21 -117.90
N VAL A 91 12.01 13.85 -118.24
CA VAL A 91 13.25 13.83 -117.44
C VAL A 91 13.03 14.49 -116.07
N GLU A 92 12.24 15.57 -115.98
CA GLU A 92 11.97 16.23 -114.69
C GLU A 92 10.94 15.48 -113.83
N THR A 93 9.93 14.84 -114.43
CA THR A 93 9.03 13.93 -113.70
C THR A 93 9.77 12.66 -113.25
N GLU A 94 10.72 12.15 -114.04
CA GLU A 94 11.57 11.02 -113.64
C GLU A 94 12.51 11.38 -112.47
N LYS A 95 13.16 12.56 -112.48
CA LYS A 95 13.96 13.04 -111.33
C LYS A 95 13.11 13.18 -110.07
N THR A 96 11.96 13.85 -110.17
CA THR A 96 11.10 14.09 -109.01
C THR A 96 10.49 12.79 -108.48
N PHE A 97 10.18 11.82 -109.34
CA PHE A 97 9.82 10.46 -108.95
C PHE A 97 10.97 9.73 -108.22
N HIS A 98 12.20 9.80 -108.72
CA HIS A 98 13.36 9.21 -108.04
C HIS A 98 13.60 9.84 -106.65
N ILE A 99 13.50 11.17 -106.53
CA ILE A 99 13.62 11.88 -105.25
C ILE A 99 12.49 11.47 -104.28
N ALA A 100 11.25 11.35 -104.77
CA ALA A 100 10.13 10.87 -103.95
C ALA A 100 10.32 9.41 -103.50
N GLN A 101 10.80 8.55 -104.39
CA GLN A 101 11.10 7.14 -104.09
C GLN A 101 12.23 7.01 -103.06
N GLN A 102 13.28 7.83 -103.15
CA GLN A 102 14.36 7.87 -102.16
C GLN A 102 13.83 8.34 -100.80
N LYS A 103 13.11 9.47 -100.73
CA LYS A 103 12.51 9.98 -99.48
C LYS A 103 11.56 8.97 -98.84
N TRP A 104 10.82 8.20 -99.64
CA TRP A 104 9.97 7.12 -99.14
C TRP A 104 10.79 5.98 -98.52
N LYS A 105 11.87 5.54 -99.18
CA LYS A 105 12.81 4.54 -98.61
C LYS A 105 13.44 5.04 -97.30
N GLU A 106 13.87 6.30 -97.25
CA GLU A 106 14.42 6.93 -96.04
C GLU A 106 13.41 7.05 -94.90
N GLN A 107 12.13 7.35 -95.21
CA GLN A 107 11.06 7.38 -94.20
C GLN A 107 10.71 5.98 -93.70
N GLN A 108 10.66 4.98 -94.60
CA GLN A 108 10.46 3.57 -94.21
C GLN A 108 11.59 3.06 -93.32
N GLN A 109 12.85 3.38 -93.66
CA GLN A 109 14.00 2.99 -92.84
C GLN A 109 13.98 3.68 -91.46
N ARG A 110 13.63 4.98 -91.38
CA ARG A 110 13.50 5.69 -90.10
C ARG A 110 12.39 5.11 -89.21
N LEU A 111 11.22 4.82 -89.79
CA LEU A 111 10.12 4.18 -89.06
C LEU A 111 10.46 2.75 -88.59
N ALA A 112 11.28 2.02 -89.36
CA ALA A 112 11.78 0.72 -88.94
C ALA A 112 12.74 0.83 -87.74
N SER A 113 13.73 1.73 -87.79
CA SER A 113 14.64 1.95 -86.65
C SER A 113 13.93 2.49 -85.42
N GLU A 114 12.99 3.43 -85.59
CA GLU A 114 12.19 3.99 -84.49
C GLU A 114 11.35 2.91 -83.80
N LYS A 115 10.72 2.01 -84.58
CA LYS A 115 10.02 0.84 -84.05
C LYS A 115 10.95 -0.12 -83.31
N ASP A 116 12.13 -0.42 -83.87
CA ASP A 116 13.07 -1.38 -83.28
C ASP A 116 13.79 -0.81 -82.03
N ASP A 117 13.90 0.53 -81.92
CA ASP A 117 14.34 1.21 -80.70
C ASP A 117 13.24 1.21 -79.62
N ILE A 118 11.98 1.52 -79.96
CA ILE A 118 10.83 1.45 -79.04
C ILE A 118 10.62 0.01 -78.52
N LEU A 119 10.77 -1.00 -79.38
CA LEU A 119 10.70 -2.40 -78.96
C LEU A 119 11.84 -2.79 -78.02
N ARG A 120 13.01 -2.15 -78.13
CA ARG A 120 14.14 -2.37 -77.22
C ARG A 120 13.89 -1.71 -75.87
N THR A 121 13.50 -0.44 -75.84
CA THR A 121 13.23 0.26 -74.56
C THR A 121 12.13 -0.42 -73.77
N HIS A 122 11.01 -0.80 -74.40
CA HIS A 122 9.94 -1.52 -73.71
C HIS A 122 10.33 -2.94 -73.25
N LYS A 123 11.28 -3.59 -73.93
CA LYS A 123 11.82 -4.88 -73.46
C LYS A 123 12.71 -4.67 -72.23
N ASP A 124 13.59 -3.67 -72.26
CA ASP A 124 14.51 -3.37 -71.16
C ASP A 124 13.74 -2.88 -69.91
N GLU A 125 12.69 -2.06 -70.10
CA GLU A 125 11.71 -1.68 -69.07
C GLU A 125 11.00 -2.91 -68.47
N TYR A 126 10.53 -3.83 -69.30
CA TYR A 126 9.87 -5.06 -68.85
C TYR A 126 10.81 -5.97 -68.04
N GLU A 127 12.06 -6.13 -68.47
CA GLU A 127 13.07 -6.93 -67.74
C GLU A 127 13.45 -6.27 -66.40
N LEU A 128 13.49 -4.95 -66.32
CA LEU A 128 13.66 -4.22 -65.06
C LEU A 128 12.48 -4.43 -64.11
N LEU A 129 11.25 -4.23 -64.57
CA LEU A 129 10.03 -4.43 -63.76
C LEU A 129 9.88 -5.89 -63.30
N LEU A 130 10.27 -6.86 -64.13
CA LEU A 130 10.30 -8.28 -63.78
C LEU A 130 11.31 -8.57 -62.65
N LYS A 131 12.48 -7.91 -62.68
CA LYS A 131 13.50 -8.01 -61.64
C LYS A 131 13.01 -7.39 -60.33
N GLU A 132 12.49 -6.16 -60.36
CA GLU A 132 11.92 -5.48 -59.18
C GLU A 132 10.79 -6.29 -58.54
N ARG A 133 9.90 -6.88 -59.34
CA ARG A 133 8.83 -7.77 -58.85
C ARG A 133 9.39 -8.98 -58.10
N SER A 134 10.45 -9.62 -58.61
CA SER A 134 11.04 -10.80 -57.95
C SER A 134 11.82 -10.44 -56.67
N GLU A 135 12.44 -9.25 -56.62
CA GLU A 135 13.07 -8.72 -55.41
C GLU A 135 12.03 -8.45 -54.31
N LEU A 136 10.93 -7.77 -54.65
CA LEU A 136 9.78 -7.53 -53.77
C LEU A 136 9.14 -8.84 -53.27
N GLU A 137 8.96 -9.83 -54.15
CA GLU A 137 8.43 -11.14 -53.79
C GLU A 137 9.33 -11.86 -52.76
N SER A 138 10.67 -11.78 -52.92
CA SER A 138 11.60 -12.30 -51.92
C SER A 138 11.55 -11.54 -50.58
N VAL A 139 11.29 -10.23 -50.60
CA VAL A 139 11.13 -9.41 -49.38
C VAL A 139 9.83 -9.77 -48.67
N LEU A 140 8.73 -9.93 -49.39
CA LEU A 140 7.45 -10.38 -48.85
C LEU A 140 7.55 -11.79 -48.24
N GLN A 141 8.26 -12.71 -48.89
CA GLN A 141 8.50 -14.06 -48.35
C GLN A 141 9.30 -14.00 -47.03
N LYS A 142 10.35 -13.17 -46.97
CA LYS A 142 11.15 -12.95 -45.75
C LYS A 142 10.29 -12.33 -44.64
N GLN A 143 9.52 -11.27 -44.92
CA GLN A 143 8.59 -10.64 -43.99
C GLN A 143 7.57 -11.65 -43.43
N ASN A 144 6.92 -12.44 -44.29
CA ASN A 144 5.97 -13.47 -43.87
C ASN A 144 6.65 -14.52 -42.96
N SER A 145 7.87 -14.97 -43.29
CA SER A 145 8.60 -15.90 -42.41
C SER A 145 8.96 -15.28 -41.05
N ALA A 146 9.27 -13.98 -40.99
CA ALA A 146 9.52 -13.28 -39.74
C ALA A 146 8.24 -13.16 -38.90
N LEU A 147 7.10 -12.80 -39.52
CA LEU A 147 5.79 -12.73 -38.87
C LEU A 147 5.34 -14.10 -38.32
N GLN A 148 5.56 -15.19 -39.06
CA GLN A 148 5.28 -16.54 -38.57
C GLN A 148 6.14 -16.91 -37.36
N ASN A 149 7.43 -16.57 -37.36
CA ASN A 149 8.32 -16.79 -36.22
C ASN A 149 7.94 -15.92 -34.99
N LEU A 150 7.52 -14.68 -35.20
CA LEU A 150 7.02 -13.81 -34.13
C LEU A 150 5.69 -14.30 -33.57
N SER A 151 4.75 -14.71 -34.41
CA SER A 151 3.47 -15.30 -33.99
C SER A 151 3.66 -16.60 -33.21
N LYS A 152 4.67 -17.41 -33.53
CA LYS A 152 5.04 -18.56 -32.71
C LYS A 152 5.54 -18.12 -31.32
N LYS A 153 6.56 -17.24 -31.27
CA LYS A 153 7.11 -16.74 -30.00
C LYS A 153 6.05 -16.08 -29.09
N MET A 154 5.08 -15.39 -29.69
CA MET A 154 3.93 -14.81 -28.99
C MET A 154 3.10 -15.89 -28.29
N LYS A 155 2.76 -16.99 -28.99
CA LYS A 155 2.02 -18.12 -28.40
C LYS A 155 2.82 -18.89 -27.36
N ASP A 156 4.12 -19.06 -27.58
CA ASP A 156 5.02 -19.68 -26.61
C ASP A 156 5.04 -18.83 -25.31
N MET A 157 5.13 -17.49 -25.42
CA MET A 157 5.08 -16.54 -24.29
C MET A 157 3.70 -16.43 -23.63
N GLU A 158 2.60 -16.49 -24.38
CA GLU A 158 1.23 -16.55 -23.85
C GLU A 158 1.00 -17.79 -22.98
N LEU A 159 1.65 -18.91 -23.32
CA LEU A 159 1.61 -20.15 -22.55
C LEU A 159 2.47 -20.04 -21.28
N GLU A 160 3.71 -19.55 -21.37
CA GLU A 160 4.54 -19.27 -20.19
C GLU A 160 3.87 -18.31 -19.21
N HIS A 161 3.22 -17.25 -19.71
CA HIS A 161 2.46 -16.30 -18.89
C HIS A 161 1.26 -16.95 -18.20
N ARG A 162 0.51 -17.83 -18.90
CA ARG A 162 -0.59 -18.62 -18.30
C ARG A 162 -0.06 -19.48 -17.16
N ASP A 163 0.99 -20.25 -17.40
CA ASP A 163 1.55 -21.18 -16.41
C ASP A 163 2.07 -20.43 -15.16
N CYS A 164 2.70 -19.26 -15.37
CA CYS A 164 3.11 -18.37 -14.29
C CYS A 164 1.92 -17.79 -13.50
N SER A 165 0.85 -17.39 -14.19
CA SER A 165 -0.38 -16.87 -13.59
C SER A 165 -1.08 -17.94 -12.74
N GLU A 166 -1.27 -19.15 -13.28
CA GLU A 166 -1.84 -20.27 -12.52
C GLU A 166 -0.98 -20.66 -11.32
N MET A 167 0.35 -20.62 -11.44
CA MET A 167 1.26 -20.82 -10.31
C MET A 167 1.10 -19.72 -9.25
N LEU A 168 0.98 -18.45 -9.65
CA LEU A 168 0.73 -17.35 -8.71
C LEU A 168 -0.60 -17.54 -7.96
N THR A 169 -1.69 -17.88 -8.64
CA THR A 169 -2.98 -18.21 -8.01
C THR A 169 -2.86 -19.37 -7.02
N ARG A 170 -2.13 -20.44 -7.37
CA ARG A 170 -1.84 -21.58 -6.45
C ARG A 170 -0.99 -21.17 -5.24
N HIS A 171 -0.18 -20.12 -5.35
CA HIS A 171 0.60 -19.58 -4.23
C HIS A 171 -0.24 -18.65 -3.35
N VAL A 172 -1.11 -17.81 -3.93
CA VAL A 172 -2.07 -16.97 -3.20
C VAL A 172 -2.98 -17.85 -2.33
N HIS A 173 -3.64 -18.86 -2.88
CA HIS A 173 -4.51 -19.76 -2.10
C HIS A 173 -3.80 -20.53 -0.97
N LYS A 174 -2.49 -20.80 -1.11
CA LYS A 174 -1.70 -21.40 -0.01
C LYS A 174 -1.40 -20.40 1.11
N LEU A 175 -1.19 -19.13 0.77
CA LEU A 175 -0.96 -18.06 1.74
C LEU A 175 -2.26 -17.68 2.46
N GLU A 176 -3.38 -17.59 1.72
CA GLU A 176 -4.73 -17.40 2.28
C GLU A 176 -5.03 -18.49 3.32
N HIS A 177 -4.90 -19.77 2.93
CA HIS A 177 -5.15 -20.88 3.86
C HIS A 177 -4.18 -20.92 5.05
N SER A 178 -2.92 -20.50 4.87
CA SER A 178 -1.97 -20.38 5.97
C SER A 178 -2.36 -19.26 6.95
N ALA A 179 -2.90 -18.14 6.46
CA ALA A 179 -3.37 -17.04 7.28
C ALA A 179 -4.67 -17.40 8.05
N GLU A 180 -5.59 -18.14 7.41
CA GLU A 180 -6.75 -18.74 8.09
C GLU A 180 -6.33 -19.62 9.27
N GLN A 181 -5.34 -20.50 9.06
CA GLN A 181 -4.81 -21.37 10.11
C GLN A 181 -4.10 -20.58 11.22
N GLU A 182 -3.34 -19.53 10.89
CA GLU A 182 -2.70 -18.66 11.88
C GLU A 182 -3.74 -17.92 12.73
N GLU A 183 -4.81 -17.40 12.13
CA GLU A 183 -5.86 -16.70 12.87
C GLU A 183 -6.67 -17.65 13.78
N LEU A 184 -6.88 -18.90 13.37
CA LEU A 184 -7.47 -19.95 14.21
C LEU A 184 -6.57 -20.28 15.41
N LEU A 185 -5.28 -20.58 15.17
CA LEU A 185 -4.31 -20.88 16.23
C LEU A 185 -4.14 -19.71 17.21
N LYS A 186 -4.22 -18.47 16.73
CA LYS A 186 -4.20 -17.26 17.56
C LYS A 186 -5.40 -17.19 18.51
N LYS A 187 -6.61 -17.51 18.02
CA LYS A 187 -7.83 -17.57 18.86
C LYS A 187 -7.78 -18.70 19.89
N GLU A 188 -7.23 -19.86 19.51
CA GLU A 188 -7.01 -20.97 20.45
C GLU A 188 -5.99 -20.59 21.55
N LEU A 189 -4.90 -19.89 21.19
CA LEU A 189 -3.89 -19.41 22.13
C LEU A 189 -4.43 -18.32 23.07
N GLU A 190 -5.27 -17.41 22.57
CA GLU A 190 -5.96 -16.40 23.40
C GLU A 190 -6.91 -17.07 24.40
N ALA A 191 -7.76 -18.00 23.95
CA ALA A 191 -8.66 -18.77 24.80
C ALA A 191 -7.91 -19.65 25.83
N ALA A 192 -6.78 -20.24 25.46
CA ALA A 192 -5.90 -20.98 26.38
C ALA A 192 -5.27 -20.05 27.42
N THR A 193 -4.86 -18.84 27.03
CA THR A 193 -4.27 -17.83 27.92
C THR A 193 -5.28 -17.34 28.95
N ASP A 194 -6.54 -17.07 28.55
CA ASP A 194 -7.59 -16.68 29.49
C ASP A 194 -7.99 -17.82 30.44
N LYS A 195 -7.97 -19.07 29.97
CA LYS A 195 -8.15 -20.24 30.84
C LYS A 195 -7.02 -20.40 31.86
N ILE A 196 -5.78 -20.04 31.52
CA ILE A 196 -4.66 -20.00 32.47
C ILE A 196 -4.93 -18.94 33.56
N LYS A 197 -5.28 -17.70 33.18
CA LYS A 197 -5.63 -16.63 34.14
C LYS A 197 -6.72 -17.08 35.13
N GLN A 198 -7.80 -17.68 34.63
CA GLN A 198 -8.91 -18.17 35.47
C GLN A 198 -8.45 -19.26 36.47
N LEU A 199 -7.51 -20.13 36.08
CA LEU A 199 -6.94 -21.13 36.98
C LEU A 199 -5.98 -20.49 38.00
N GLU A 200 -5.19 -19.49 37.61
CA GLU A 200 -4.32 -18.74 38.52
C GLU A 200 -5.14 -17.96 39.57
N GLU A 201 -6.20 -17.28 39.14
CA GLU A 201 -7.17 -16.61 40.03
C GLU A 201 -7.83 -17.59 41.00
N SER A 202 -8.26 -18.77 40.53
CA SER A 202 -8.85 -19.82 41.36
C SER A 202 -7.85 -20.37 42.38
N ILE A 203 -6.59 -20.60 41.97
CA ILE A 203 -5.53 -21.09 42.85
C ILE A 203 -5.18 -20.05 43.93
N GLU A 204 -5.16 -18.76 43.61
CA GLU A 204 -4.89 -17.72 44.60
C GLU A 204 -6.08 -17.49 45.54
N ALA A 205 -7.32 -17.65 45.06
CA ALA A 205 -8.51 -17.69 45.90
C ALA A 205 -8.48 -18.88 46.89
N GLU A 206 -8.07 -20.07 46.44
CA GLU A 206 -7.87 -21.24 47.31
C GLU A 206 -6.75 -21.02 48.34
N ARG A 207 -5.60 -20.43 47.94
CA ARG A 207 -4.51 -20.06 48.85
C ARG A 207 -4.98 -19.09 49.94
N ALA A 208 -5.72 -18.05 49.56
CA ALA A 208 -6.29 -17.08 50.49
C ALA A 208 -7.31 -17.72 51.45
N ALA A 209 -8.18 -18.60 50.94
CA ALA A 209 -9.13 -19.36 51.76
C ALA A 209 -8.43 -20.31 52.74
N HIS A 210 -7.38 -21.01 52.28
CA HIS A 210 -6.57 -21.90 53.12
C HIS A 210 -5.82 -21.14 54.22
N LEU A 211 -5.20 -19.99 53.91
CA LEU A 211 -4.56 -19.13 54.91
C LEU A 211 -5.55 -18.63 55.96
N LYS A 212 -6.75 -18.17 55.53
CA LYS A 212 -7.82 -17.77 56.44
C LYS A 212 -8.30 -18.93 57.34
N SER A 213 -8.44 -20.12 56.76
CA SER A 213 -8.79 -21.35 57.51
C SER A 213 -7.72 -21.71 58.55
N LYS A 214 -6.44 -21.63 58.18
CA LYS A 214 -5.30 -21.86 59.08
C LYS A 214 -5.30 -20.87 60.26
N PHE A 215 -5.46 -19.57 60.01
CA PHE A 215 -5.52 -18.58 61.09
C PHE A 215 -6.73 -18.80 62.01
N ASN A 216 -7.91 -19.14 61.46
CA ASN A 216 -9.08 -19.50 62.27
C ASN A 216 -8.81 -20.72 63.16
N LEU A 217 -8.10 -21.74 62.64
CA LEU A 217 -7.70 -22.92 63.40
C LEU A 217 -6.70 -22.58 64.52
N GLU A 218 -5.70 -21.74 64.25
CA GLU A 218 -4.72 -21.27 65.25
C GLU A 218 -5.41 -20.48 66.38
N ILE A 219 -6.33 -19.56 66.04
CA ILE A 219 -7.18 -18.85 67.01
C ILE A 219 -8.01 -19.84 67.84
N THR A 220 -8.62 -20.85 67.21
CA THR A 220 -9.42 -21.87 67.91
C THR A 220 -8.55 -22.71 68.85
N GLN A 221 -7.35 -23.12 68.43
CA GLN A 221 -6.40 -23.84 69.28
C GLN A 221 -5.92 -23.00 70.48
N MET A 222 -5.65 -21.71 70.29
CA MET A 222 -5.32 -20.81 71.40
C MET A 222 -6.48 -20.70 72.38
N ARG A 223 -7.72 -20.56 71.90
CA ARG A 223 -8.90 -20.51 72.77
C ARG A 223 -9.16 -21.82 73.52
N ILE A 224 -8.84 -22.97 72.93
CA ILE A 224 -8.87 -24.26 73.63
C ILE A 224 -7.84 -24.26 74.78
N ARG A 225 -6.59 -23.86 74.54
CA ARG A 225 -5.54 -23.79 75.58
C ARG A 225 -5.91 -22.84 76.73
N GLU A 226 -6.53 -21.69 76.42
CA GLU A 226 -7.06 -20.77 77.43
C GLU A 226 -8.14 -21.42 78.31
N LEU A 227 -9.08 -22.15 77.71
CA LEU A 227 -10.14 -22.85 78.41
C LEU A 227 -9.62 -24.06 79.21
N GLU A 228 -8.63 -24.80 78.70
CA GLU A 228 -7.93 -25.87 79.41
C GLU A 228 -7.17 -25.33 80.63
N GLY A 229 -6.47 -24.21 80.48
CA GLY A 229 -5.80 -23.51 81.59
C GLY A 229 -6.77 -23.02 82.65
N ALA A 230 -7.87 -22.37 82.24
CA ALA A 230 -8.92 -21.92 83.15
C ALA A 230 -9.59 -23.10 83.89
N LEU A 231 -9.90 -24.20 83.19
CA LEU A 231 -10.44 -25.42 83.78
C LEU A 231 -9.47 -26.07 84.77
N GLN A 232 -8.16 -26.02 84.51
CA GLN A 232 -7.16 -26.58 85.41
C GLN A 232 -6.96 -25.70 86.66
N MET A 233 -7.01 -24.37 86.52
CA MET A 233 -7.07 -23.46 87.67
C MET A 233 -8.33 -23.70 88.50
N GLU A 234 -9.49 -23.84 87.86
CA GLU A 234 -10.76 -24.05 88.57
C GLU A 234 -10.78 -25.38 89.36
N LYS A 235 -10.15 -26.45 88.84
CA LYS A 235 -9.93 -27.69 89.61
C LYS A 235 -9.03 -27.50 90.84
N VAL A 236 -8.03 -26.62 90.76
CA VAL A 236 -7.15 -26.30 91.91
C VAL A 236 -7.94 -25.49 92.93
N ASN A 237 -8.65 -24.44 92.51
CA ASN A 237 -9.54 -23.64 93.36
C ASN A 237 -10.59 -24.54 94.05
N GLN A 238 -11.17 -25.49 93.32
CA GLN A 238 -12.15 -26.44 93.86
C GLN A 238 -11.52 -27.39 94.88
N ALA A 239 -10.29 -27.87 94.64
CA ALA A 239 -9.57 -28.74 95.58
C ALA A 239 -9.17 -27.99 96.86
N GLU A 240 -8.77 -26.73 96.75
CA GLU A 240 -8.49 -25.82 97.87
C GLU A 240 -9.77 -25.56 98.69
N ALA A 241 -10.87 -25.16 98.04
CA ALA A 241 -12.16 -24.97 98.69
C ALA A 241 -12.72 -26.25 99.36
N LEU A 242 -12.46 -27.43 98.80
CA LEU A 242 -12.80 -28.71 99.43
C LEU A 242 -11.92 -29.01 100.65
N SER A 243 -10.65 -28.62 100.62
CA SER A 243 -9.74 -28.71 101.78
C SER A 243 -10.18 -27.77 102.91
N ASP A 244 -10.56 -26.54 102.58
CA ASP A 244 -11.08 -25.56 103.55
C ASP A 244 -12.41 -26.02 104.15
N LEU A 245 -13.32 -26.56 103.34
CA LEU A 245 -14.56 -27.17 103.82
C LEU A 245 -14.31 -28.37 104.74
N GLU A 246 -13.27 -29.18 104.48
CA GLU A 246 -12.88 -30.28 105.37
C GLU A 246 -12.30 -29.78 106.70
N MET A 247 -11.47 -28.71 106.66
CA MET A 247 -10.96 -28.05 107.86
C MET A 247 -12.10 -27.46 108.71
N ILE A 248 -13.02 -26.72 108.08
CA ILE A 248 -14.23 -26.17 108.74
C ILE A 248 -15.10 -27.31 109.31
N ARG A 249 -15.27 -28.41 108.57
CA ARG A 249 -16.01 -29.60 109.06
C ARG A 249 -15.35 -30.22 110.29
N LYS A 250 -14.01 -30.26 110.34
CA LYS A 250 -13.25 -30.71 111.51
C LYS A 250 -13.41 -29.76 112.70
N GLU A 251 -13.34 -28.44 112.49
CA GLU A 251 -13.59 -27.44 113.53
C GLU A 251 -15.00 -27.54 114.10
N PHE A 252 -16.03 -27.66 113.25
CA PHE A 252 -17.40 -27.93 113.70
C PHE A 252 -17.50 -29.21 114.53
N LYS A 253 -16.78 -30.28 114.17
CA LYS A 253 -16.75 -31.51 114.96
C LYS A 253 -16.03 -31.33 116.30
N GLU A 254 -14.97 -30.53 116.37
CA GLU A 254 -14.28 -30.20 117.62
C GLU A 254 -15.15 -29.33 118.55
N VAL A 255 -15.93 -28.39 117.98
CA VAL A 255 -16.93 -27.58 118.69
C VAL A 255 -18.10 -28.43 119.18
N GLU A 256 -18.64 -29.35 118.36
CA GLU A 256 -19.69 -30.30 118.76
C GLU A 256 -19.20 -31.21 119.90
N ASN A 257 -17.97 -31.72 119.79
CA ASN A 257 -17.31 -32.49 120.86
C ASN A 257 -17.04 -31.65 122.11
N ALA A 258 -16.91 -30.31 122.01
CA ALA A 258 -16.81 -29.41 123.15
C ALA A 258 -18.17 -29.14 123.80
N TYR A 259 -19.21 -28.95 122.99
CA TYR A 259 -20.59 -28.79 123.42
C TYR A 259 -21.09 -30.02 124.18
N GLU A 260 -20.89 -31.24 123.65
CA GLU A 260 -21.30 -32.47 124.33
C GLU A 260 -20.53 -32.69 125.65
N ARG A 261 -19.25 -32.32 125.73
CA ARG A 261 -18.48 -32.33 126.99
C ARG A 261 -19.05 -31.36 128.02
N GLU A 262 -19.37 -30.13 127.63
CA GLU A 262 -19.90 -29.14 128.56
C GLU A 262 -21.36 -29.44 128.97
N LYS A 263 -22.16 -30.03 128.07
CA LYS A 263 -23.49 -30.58 128.33
C LYS A 263 -23.44 -31.75 129.33
N GLN A 264 -22.51 -32.69 129.16
CA GLN A 264 -22.28 -33.76 130.14
C GLN A 264 -21.85 -33.20 131.51
N LYS A 265 -20.94 -32.23 131.53
CA LYS A 265 -20.49 -31.52 132.74
C LYS A 265 -21.60 -30.71 133.41
N ALA A 266 -22.52 -30.13 132.64
CA ALA A 266 -23.72 -29.48 133.14
C ALA A 266 -24.69 -30.50 133.76
N GLN A 267 -24.88 -31.66 133.13
CA GLN A 267 -25.70 -32.76 133.67
C GLN A 267 -25.11 -33.31 134.98
N GLU A 268 -23.80 -33.53 135.05
CA GLU A 268 -23.12 -33.92 136.30
C GLU A 268 -23.27 -32.88 137.41
N ASN A 269 -23.26 -31.59 137.05
CA ASN A 269 -23.45 -30.49 138.01
C ASN A 269 -24.91 -30.41 138.48
N LEU A 270 -25.88 -30.62 137.58
CA LEU A 270 -27.30 -30.76 137.95
C LEU A 270 -27.49 -31.94 138.90
N GLU A 271 -26.85 -33.08 138.67
CA GLU A 271 -26.88 -34.19 139.63
C GLU A 271 -26.22 -33.86 140.98
N LYS A 272 -25.13 -33.09 141.00
CA LYS A 272 -24.49 -32.62 142.26
C LYS A 272 -25.45 -31.72 143.03
N VAL A 273 -26.14 -30.79 142.35
CA VAL A 273 -27.20 -29.96 142.95
C VAL A 273 -28.34 -30.85 143.46
N ASN A 274 -28.84 -31.79 142.67
CA ASN A 274 -29.91 -32.72 143.08
C ASN A 274 -29.49 -33.70 144.20
N ARG A 275 -28.18 -33.87 144.48
CA ARG A 275 -27.67 -34.57 145.68
C ARG A 275 -27.68 -33.62 146.88
N LEU A 276 -27.06 -32.45 146.77
CA LEU A 276 -27.02 -31.42 147.81
C LEU A 276 -28.41 -30.94 148.26
N GLU A 277 -29.38 -30.83 147.33
CA GLU A 277 -30.77 -30.47 147.64
C GLU A 277 -31.47 -31.55 148.47
N ARG A 278 -31.25 -32.84 148.16
CA ARG A 278 -31.76 -33.96 148.97
C ARG A 278 -31.08 -34.04 150.33
N GLU A 279 -29.79 -33.74 150.41
CA GLU A 279 -29.04 -33.65 151.67
C GLU A 279 -29.54 -32.48 152.53
N TYR A 280 -29.82 -31.32 151.91
CA TYR A 280 -30.44 -30.17 152.57
C TYR A 280 -31.86 -30.47 153.06
N ILE A 281 -32.72 -31.08 152.23
CA ILE A 281 -34.08 -31.50 152.63
C ILE A 281 -34.01 -32.52 153.78
N SER A 282 -33.08 -33.47 153.73
CA SER A 282 -32.89 -34.49 154.77
C SER A 282 -32.41 -33.89 156.10
N THR A 283 -31.41 -33.00 156.06
CA THR A 283 -30.90 -32.33 157.27
C THR A 283 -31.91 -31.34 157.85
N ASN A 284 -32.67 -30.63 157.02
CA ASN A 284 -33.77 -29.76 157.45
C ASN A 284 -34.92 -30.57 158.08
N LYS A 285 -35.23 -31.77 157.54
CA LYS A 285 -36.19 -32.71 158.16
C LYS A 285 -35.72 -33.18 159.54
N GLN A 286 -34.46 -33.61 159.67
CA GLN A 286 -33.86 -33.98 160.97
C GLN A 286 -33.82 -32.80 161.97
N MET A 287 -33.66 -31.57 161.47
CA MET A 287 -33.67 -30.38 162.31
C MET A 287 -35.09 -30.04 162.80
N ASN A 288 -36.11 -30.18 161.94
CA ASN A 288 -37.52 -30.06 162.35
C ASN A 288 -37.93 -31.15 163.34
N GLU A 289 -37.50 -32.40 163.13
CA GLU A 289 -37.75 -33.51 164.08
C GLU A 289 -37.18 -33.18 165.48
N LYS A 290 -35.94 -32.68 165.55
CA LYS A 290 -35.33 -32.20 166.80
C LYS A 290 -36.02 -30.97 167.39
N ILE A 291 -36.61 -30.09 166.57
CA ILE A 291 -37.40 -28.94 167.05
C ILE A 291 -38.69 -29.42 167.71
N GLU A 292 -39.35 -30.44 167.15
CA GLU A 292 -40.59 -30.98 167.73
C GLU A 292 -40.34 -31.81 169.00
N GLU A 293 -39.26 -32.60 169.06
CA GLU A 293 -38.76 -33.19 170.31
C GLU A 293 -38.54 -32.13 171.39
N LYS A 294 -37.89 -31.01 171.05
CA LYS A 294 -37.66 -29.89 171.98
C LYS A 294 -38.96 -29.24 172.45
N LYS A 295 -39.97 -29.10 171.60
CA LYS A 295 -41.29 -28.55 171.99
C LYS A 295 -42.02 -29.44 172.97
N GLU A 296 -42.07 -30.76 172.75
CA GLU A 296 -42.73 -31.69 173.68
C GLU A 296 -41.98 -31.75 175.03
N VAL A 297 -40.64 -31.67 175.05
CA VAL A 297 -39.88 -31.52 176.30
C VAL A 297 -40.20 -30.21 177.03
N ILE A 298 -40.39 -29.08 176.31
CA ILE A 298 -40.80 -27.80 176.93
C ILE A 298 -42.22 -27.90 177.52
N LYS A 299 -43.13 -28.61 176.84
CA LYS A 299 -44.51 -28.85 177.29
C LYS A 299 -44.56 -29.71 178.56
N ASP A 300 -43.82 -30.81 178.63
CA ASP A 300 -43.69 -31.64 179.85
C ASP A 300 -43.14 -30.83 181.05
N LEU A 301 -42.13 -29.99 180.81
CA LEU A 301 -41.58 -29.10 181.83
C LEU A 301 -42.59 -28.06 182.34
N LEU A 302 -43.45 -27.52 181.46
CA LEU A 302 -44.51 -26.57 181.84
C LEU A 302 -45.66 -27.23 182.62
N GLU A 303 -45.95 -28.50 182.35
CA GLU A 303 -46.93 -29.30 183.11
C GLU A 303 -46.40 -29.54 184.54
N ARG A 304 -45.17 -30.04 184.67
CA ARG A 304 -44.52 -30.35 185.95
C ARG A 304 -44.24 -29.11 186.81
N LEU A 305 -43.98 -27.95 186.19
CA LEU A 305 -43.86 -26.68 186.90
C LEU A 305 -45.18 -26.31 187.62
N ARG A 306 -46.31 -26.46 186.92
CA ARG A 306 -47.65 -26.10 187.39
C ARG A 306 -48.12 -26.96 188.57
N GLU A 307 -47.75 -28.23 188.57
CA GLU A 307 -48.01 -29.13 189.72
C GLU A 307 -47.16 -28.77 190.93
N ASN A 308 -45.88 -28.41 190.71
CA ASN A 308 -44.98 -27.97 191.77
C ASN A 308 -45.48 -26.68 192.44
N GLU A 309 -45.93 -25.69 191.65
CA GLU A 309 -46.58 -24.44 192.11
C GLU A 309 -47.87 -24.67 192.93
N LYS A 310 -48.54 -25.81 192.77
CA LYS A 310 -49.67 -26.21 193.60
C LYS A 310 -49.19 -26.72 194.96
N THR A 311 -48.23 -27.67 194.96
CA THR A 311 -47.68 -28.22 196.21
C THR A 311 -46.96 -27.16 197.07
N HIS A 312 -46.36 -26.14 196.46
CA HIS A 312 -45.67 -25.07 197.18
C HIS A 312 -46.62 -24.27 198.09
N ARG A 313 -47.86 -23.99 197.64
CA ARG A 313 -48.89 -23.33 198.47
C ARG A 313 -49.29 -24.17 199.69
N GLU A 314 -49.50 -25.47 199.49
CA GLU A 314 -49.88 -26.40 200.57
C GLU A 314 -48.77 -26.63 201.62
N LEU A 315 -47.53 -26.27 201.31
CA LEU A 315 -46.40 -26.21 202.24
C LEU A 315 -46.26 -24.83 202.90
N GLN A 316 -46.63 -23.75 202.21
CA GLN A 316 -46.52 -22.38 202.70
C GLN A 316 -47.40 -22.12 203.93
N ASP A 317 -48.63 -22.66 203.96
CA ASP A 317 -49.53 -22.57 205.12
C ASP A 317 -48.98 -23.34 206.34
N LYS A 318 -48.32 -24.48 206.12
CA LYS A 318 -47.71 -25.28 207.20
C LYS A 318 -46.49 -24.58 207.81
N LEU A 319 -45.74 -23.84 207.00
CA LEU A 319 -44.58 -23.05 207.45
C LEU A 319 -44.97 -21.90 208.40
N ALA A 320 -46.17 -21.31 208.22
CA ALA A 320 -46.66 -20.24 209.09
C ALA A 320 -46.87 -20.70 210.54
N VAL A 321 -47.29 -21.95 210.75
CA VAL A 321 -47.46 -22.55 212.08
C VAL A 321 -46.11 -22.81 212.74
N ALA A 322 -45.14 -23.34 211.99
CA ALA A 322 -43.79 -23.64 212.50
C ALA A 322 -43.02 -22.38 212.96
N LYS A 323 -43.19 -21.24 212.28
CA LYS A 323 -42.50 -19.98 212.62
C LYS A 323 -42.90 -19.38 213.97
N LYS A 324 -43.93 -19.91 214.67
CA LYS A 324 -44.22 -19.56 216.07
C LYS A 324 -43.35 -20.29 217.11
N HIS A 325 -42.47 -21.20 216.71
CA HIS A 325 -41.62 -21.98 217.64
C HIS A 325 -40.10 -21.77 217.45
N GLN A 326 -39.66 -21.10 216.39
CA GLN A 326 -38.24 -20.82 216.14
C GLN A 326 -37.85 -19.37 216.53
N VAL A 327 -38.27 -18.95 217.72
CA VAL A 327 -37.86 -17.70 218.40
C VAL A 327 -37.05 -18.02 219.68
N PHE A 328 -36.85 -19.30 219.99
CA PHE A 328 -36.29 -19.79 221.26
C PHE A 328 -34.91 -20.46 221.14
N VAL A 329 -34.36 -20.60 219.93
CA VAL A 329 -33.09 -21.32 219.70
C VAL A 329 -32.21 -20.51 218.75
N THR A 330 -30.98 -20.25 219.20
CA THR A 330 -29.88 -19.49 218.55
C THR A 330 -30.23 -18.07 218.08
N GLU A 331 -29.91 -16.95 218.75
CA GLU A 331 -29.35 -16.66 220.08
C GLU A 331 -28.10 -17.44 220.55
N THR A 332 -27.25 -17.88 219.63
CA THR A 332 -25.96 -18.50 219.95
C THR A 332 -25.08 -18.55 218.71
N TYR A 333 -23.80 -18.18 218.86
CA TYR A 333 -22.76 -18.23 217.81
C TYR A 333 -22.89 -17.24 216.63
N GLU A 334 -22.80 -15.94 216.95
CA GLU A 334 -22.08 -15.01 216.08
C GLU A 334 -20.56 -15.31 216.06
N ASN A 335 -19.86 -14.72 215.10
CA ASN A 335 -18.39 -14.59 215.01
C ASN A 335 -17.56 -15.87 214.81
N ASN A 336 -17.14 -16.12 213.57
CA ASN A 336 -15.84 -15.58 213.14
C ASN A 336 -15.52 -15.65 211.63
N MET A 337 -14.64 -14.73 211.22
CA MET A 337 -13.75 -14.73 210.05
C MET A 337 -14.33 -14.73 208.61
N MET A 338 -14.40 -13.50 208.09
CA MET A 338 -14.13 -13.15 206.68
C MET A 338 -12.66 -13.39 206.26
N GLU A 339 -12.34 -13.04 205.01
CA GLU A 339 -11.01 -13.02 204.33
C GLU A 339 -10.47 -14.35 203.77
N LEU A 340 -10.68 -14.58 202.46
CA LEU A 340 -9.66 -15.08 201.51
C LEU A 340 -10.19 -15.05 200.05
N LYS A 341 -9.52 -14.50 199.02
CA LYS A 341 -9.00 -13.12 198.77
C LYS A 341 -8.14 -13.14 197.48
N LEU A 342 -8.39 -12.23 196.52
CA LEU A 342 -7.61 -11.95 195.27
C LEU A 342 -7.65 -13.05 194.16
N LEU A 343 -7.08 -12.88 192.94
CA LEU A 343 -7.24 -11.86 191.85
C LEU A 343 -6.48 -12.34 190.56
N LEU A 344 -6.55 -11.59 189.44
CA LEU A 344 -5.49 -11.37 188.40
C LEU A 344 -5.38 -12.26 187.09
N ASP A 345 -5.36 -11.56 185.93
CA ASP A 345 -4.43 -11.58 184.76
C ASP A 345 -4.31 -12.58 183.56
N SER A 346 -4.21 -11.96 182.35
CA SER A 346 -3.19 -12.19 181.25
C SER A 346 -3.29 -13.41 180.27
N PHE A 347 -2.66 -13.50 179.07
CA PHE A 347 -2.31 -12.58 177.93
C PHE A 347 -1.84 -13.38 176.66
N ALA A 348 -1.68 -12.71 175.48
CA ALA A 348 -0.56 -12.83 174.48
C ALA A 348 -0.40 -13.93 173.35
N MET A 349 -0.41 -13.46 172.07
CA MET A 349 0.74 -13.38 171.08
C MET A 349 1.02 -14.35 169.87
N SER A 350 1.71 -13.76 168.85
CA SER A 350 2.43 -14.28 167.63
C SER A 350 1.60 -14.56 166.34
N GLY A 351 2.07 -14.41 165.06
CA GLY A 351 3.29 -13.83 164.40
C GLY A 351 3.42 -14.30 162.90
N GLN A 352 4.30 -13.84 161.96
CA GLN A 352 5.13 -12.61 161.77
C GLN A 352 5.98 -12.62 160.43
N ARG A 353 5.99 -11.54 159.59
CA ARG A 353 6.98 -11.13 158.49
C ARG A 353 7.08 -11.99 157.19
N THR A 354 7.71 -11.66 156.03
CA THR A 354 8.42 -10.51 155.32
C THR A 354 8.46 -10.86 153.79
N ALA A 355 8.54 -10.03 152.73
CA ALA A 355 9.35 -8.85 152.30
C ALA A 355 10.79 -9.14 151.78
N GLY A 356 11.19 -8.63 150.58
CA GLY A 356 12.59 -8.61 150.07
C GLY A 356 12.80 -8.42 148.55
N THR A 357 13.81 -7.63 148.13
CA THR A 357 14.22 -7.29 146.74
C THR A 357 15.73 -7.51 146.50
N CYS A 358 16.21 -7.55 145.24
CA CYS A 358 17.63 -7.27 144.92
C CYS A 358 17.91 -6.83 143.45
N LYS A 359 19.13 -6.33 143.17
CA LYS A 359 19.71 -5.90 141.87
C LYS A 359 21.25 -5.98 141.89
N ASP A 360 21.87 -6.30 140.76
CA ASP A 360 23.11 -5.70 140.16
C ASP A 360 23.39 -6.43 138.81
N LYS A 361 23.93 -5.89 137.70
CA LYS A 361 25.08 -5.01 137.34
C LYS A 361 26.42 -5.75 137.13
N ASP A 362 27.04 -5.53 135.95
CA ASP A 362 28.46 -5.13 135.87
C ASP A 362 28.82 -4.45 134.51
N LYS A 363 30.09 -4.03 134.29
CA LYS A 363 30.49 -3.06 133.24
C LYS A 363 31.81 -3.43 132.43
N PRO A 364 32.69 -2.54 131.85
CA PRO A 364 32.97 -2.59 130.37
C PRO A 364 34.44 -2.41 129.86
N SER A 365 34.59 -2.26 128.52
CA SER A 365 35.48 -1.33 127.76
C SER A 365 36.98 -1.59 127.48
N SER A 366 37.36 -1.36 126.21
CA SER A 366 38.54 -0.61 125.72
C SER A 366 38.21 -0.06 124.31
N LEU A 367 38.41 1.22 123.92
CA LEU A 367 39.58 2.13 123.83
C LEU A 367 40.58 1.79 122.69
N SER A 368 41.22 2.73 121.97
CA SER A 368 40.89 4.11 121.49
C SER A 368 42.14 4.78 120.85
N VAL A 369 41.96 5.83 120.02
CA VAL A 369 42.97 6.86 119.62
C VAL A 369 44.15 6.33 118.75
N LEU A 370 44.55 6.90 117.61
CA LEU A 370 44.42 8.25 116.99
C LEU A 370 45.40 9.33 117.48
N GLU A 371 46.68 8.96 117.58
CA GLU A 371 47.84 9.87 117.57
C GLU A 371 48.81 9.25 116.53
N THR A 372 49.34 9.93 115.50
CA THR A 372 49.64 11.36 115.40
C THR A 372 49.51 11.86 113.95
N LEU A 373 48.56 12.75 113.66
CA LEU A 373 48.68 13.65 112.51
C LEU A 373 49.55 14.85 112.93
N ARG A 374 50.86 14.74 112.70
CA ARG A 374 51.80 15.88 112.66
C ARG A 374 52.60 15.76 111.36
N CYS A 375 52.00 16.15 110.24
CA CYS A 375 51.79 17.52 109.76
C CYS A 375 53.06 18.12 109.13
N THR A 376 52.86 18.91 108.07
CA THR A 376 53.88 19.62 107.28
C THR A 376 54.93 18.70 106.63
N LEU A 377 54.95 18.49 105.30
CA LEU A 377 54.72 19.46 104.20
C LEU A 377 55.65 20.68 104.34
N THR A 378 56.96 20.43 104.19
CA THR A 378 57.99 21.49 104.12
C THR A 378 59.14 21.11 103.17
N ALA A 379 58.83 20.69 101.94
CA ALA A 379 59.80 20.59 100.84
C ALA A 379 59.14 20.52 99.44
N TYR A 380 58.30 21.51 99.10
CA TYR A 380 58.31 21.97 97.71
C TYR A 380 59.60 22.75 97.47
N GLN A 381 60.03 22.86 96.21
CA GLN A 381 61.22 23.62 95.77
C GLN A 381 62.56 23.08 96.32
N ASN A 382 63.13 22.09 95.63
CA ASN A 382 64.23 22.41 94.70
C ASN A 382 64.56 21.23 93.76
N LYS A 383 65.01 21.57 92.55
CA LYS A 383 65.46 20.67 91.45
C LYS A 383 64.35 19.80 90.82
N LEU A 384 64.09 19.79 89.50
CA LEU A 384 64.57 20.63 88.38
C LEU A 384 66.09 20.78 88.19
N GLU A 385 66.87 19.72 88.42
CA GLU A 385 68.33 19.70 88.11
C GLU A 385 68.84 18.29 87.81
N ASP A 386 67.99 17.40 87.27
CA ASP A 386 68.38 16.04 86.86
C ASP A 386 67.97 15.69 85.41
N THR A 387 67.27 16.59 84.71
CA THR A 387 67.07 16.53 83.24
C THR A 387 68.24 17.15 82.47
N SER A 388 69.46 16.99 82.99
CA SER A 388 70.67 17.67 82.51
C SER A 388 71.83 16.71 82.18
N ASN A 389 71.90 15.55 82.86
CA ASN A 389 73.10 14.70 82.84
C ASN A 389 73.10 13.54 81.83
N GLU A 390 71.96 13.15 81.24
CA GLU A 390 71.91 12.20 80.12
C GLU A 390 72.27 12.86 78.76
N LEU A 391 72.28 14.19 78.69
CA LEU A 391 72.55 14.94 77.44
C LEU A 391 73.99 14.76 76.90
N LYS A 392 74.93 14.28 77.73
CA LYS A 392 76.34 14.14 77.36
C LYS A 392 76.73 12.83 76.67
N LYS A 393 75.89 11.79 76.67
CA LYS A 393 76.15 10.52 75.95
C LYS A 393 75.64 10.53 74.50
N MET A 394 74.62 11.34 74.21
CA MET A 394 74.03 11.40 72.86
C MET A 394 74.92 12.15 71.86
N ASN A 395 75.76 13.08 72.32
CA ASN A 395 76.60 13.90 71.44
C ASN A 395 77.77 13.12 70.82
N THR A 396 78.38 12.16 71.54
CA THR A 396 79.50 11.33 71.03
C THR A 396 79.09 10.31 69.98
N LEU A 397 77.79 10.09 69.76
CA LEU A 397 77.27 9.30 68.65
C LEU A 397 77.18 10.13 67.34
N CYS A 398 77.16 11.47 67.45
CA CYS A 398 76.91 12.40 66.33
C CYS A 398 78.17 12.73 65.49
N GLU A 399 79.37 12.58 66.07
CA GLU A 399 80.65 12.86 65.39
C GLU A 399 81.19 11.68 64.55
N ASN A 400 80.54 10.51 64.63
CA ASN A 400 80.85 9.35 63.81
C ASN A 400 79.94 9.28 62.58
N THR A 401 78.64 9.52 62.73
CA THR A 401 77.67 9.55 61.63
C THR A 401 77.97 10.64 60.60
N THR A 402 78.62 11.74 61.00
CA THR A 402 79.02 12.83 60.11
C THR A 402 80.17 12.49 59.15
N LYS A 403 80.98 11.45 59.43
CA LYS A 403 82.12 11.07 58.56
C LYS A 403 81.72 10.08 57.46
N GLU A 404 80.73 9.23 57.70
CA GLU A 404 80.14 8.41 56.63
C GLU A 404 79.32 9.26 55.64
N LEU A 405 78.78 10.39 56.10
CA LEU A 405 77.95 11.30 55.33
C LEU A 405 78.71 12.02 54.19
N GLU A 406 80.00 12.35 54.36
CA GLU A 406 80.83 12.93 53.29
C GLU A 406 81.23 11.92 52.20
N ILE A 407 81.48 10.65 52.56
CA ILE A 407 81.78 9.60 51.57
C ILE A 407 80.51 9.25 50.76
N SER A 408 79.33 9.37 51.39
CA SER A 408 78.03 9.29 50.72
C SER A 408 77.80 10.46 49.74
N LYS A 409 78.17 11.70 50.11
CA LYS A 409 77.94 12.92 49.29
C LYS A 409 78.56 12.87 47.90
N THR A 410 79.77 12.35 47.73
CA THR A 410 80.43 12.36 46.41
C THR A 410 79.79 11.37 45.44
N LYS A 411 79.55 10.12 45.89
CA LYS A 411 78.87 9.09 45.07
C LYS A 411 77.37 9.33 44.87
N SER A 412 76.74 10.20 45.67
CA SER A 412 75.38 10.67 45.41
C SER A 412 75.33 11.88 44.49
N ARG A 413 76.37 12.71 44.43
CA ARG A 413 76.39 13.93 43.58
C ARG A 413 76.38 13.63 42.08
N ASP A 414 77.16 12.67 41.61
CA ASP A 414 77.16 12.30 40.19
C ASP A 414 75.86 11.59 39.79
N LYS A 415 75.37 10.69 40.66
CA LYS A 415 74.05 10.05 40.50
C LYS A 415 72.91 11.07 40.49
N LEU A 416 72.99 12.12 41.30
CA LEU A 416 72.04 13.23 41.29
C LEU A 416 72.14 14.04 40.00
N ALA A 417 73.34 14.25 39.45
CA ALA A 417 73.53 14.95 38.19
C ALA A 417 72.95 14.16 36.99
N ASP A 418 73.13 12.84 36.95
CA ASP A 418 72.53 11.99 35.90
C ASP A 418 71.02 11.82 36.09
N ALA A 419 70.54 11.57 37.31
CA ALA A 419 69.11 11.55 37.61
C ALA A 419 68.43 12.90 37.32
N ASN A 420 69.15 14.03 37.41
CA ASN A 420 68.63 15.35 37.03
C ASN A 420 68.57 15.55 35.50
N LYS A 421 69.45 14.91 34.71
CA LYS A 421 69.31 14.85 33.24
C LYS A 421 68.10 14.00 32.85
N GLU A 422 67.93 12.85 33.51
CA GLU A 422 66.80 11.94 33.32
C GLU A 422 65.46 12.62 33.72
N LEU A 423 65.43 13.32 34.85
CA LEU A 423 64.30 14.15 35.29
C LEU A 423 63.95 15.27 34.29
N ASN A 424 64.96 15.90 33.67
CA ASN A 424 64.75 16.92 32.65
C ASN A 424 64.23 16.30 31.34
N HIS A 425 64.74 15.12 30.95
CA HIS A 425 64.24 14.38 29.80
C HIS A 425 62.78 13.95 29.99
N LEU A 426 62.44 13.42 31.17
CA LEU A 426 61.06 13.10 31.56
C LEU A 426 60.17 14.35 31.64
N HIS A 427 60.70 15.53 32.03
CA HIS A 427 59.95 16.79 31.93
C HIS A 427 59.67 17.19 30.48
N THR A 428 60.64 17.08 29.57
CA THR A 428 60.40 17.34 28.14
C THR A 428 59.40 16.35 27.56
N GLU A 429 59.51 15.05 27.88
CA GLU A 429 58.57 14.03 27.40
C GLU A 429 57.15 14.26 27.97
N CYS A 430 57.03 14.66 29.25
CA CYS A 430 55.76 15.07 29.83
C CYS A 430 55.19 16.33 29.17
N ALA A 431 56.02 17.30 28.78
CA ALA A 431 55.57 18.49 28.05
C ALA A 431 55.08 18.13 26.64
N ASP A 432 55.82 17.29 25.91
CA ASP A 432 55.44 16.81 24.57
C ASP A 432 54.15 15.98 24.62
N ARG A 433 54.03 15.07 25.60
CA ARG A 433 52.79 14.32 25.87
C ARG A 433 51.62 15.25 26.24
N THR A 434 51.87 16.33 26.99
CA THR A 434 50.83 17.32 27.34
C THR A 434 50.38 18.12 26.12
N ALA A 435 51.32 18.52 25.24
CA ALA A 435 50.99 19.17 23.98
C ALA A 435 50.17 18.24 23.06
N LEU A 436 50.56 16.97 22.94
CA LEU A 436 49.82 15.95 22.20
C LEU A 436 48.40 15.73 22.76
N ILE A 437 48.25 15.69 24.09
CA ILE A 437 46.92 15.62 24.73
C ILE A 437 46.07 16.86 24.37
N GLY A 438 46.66 18.06 24.36
CA GLY A 438 45.97 19.28 23.93
C GLY A 438 45.50 19.24 22.47
N THR A 439 46.35 18.73 21.55
CA THR A 439 45.98 18.50 20.15
C THR A 439 44.83 17.50 20.04
N LEU A 440 44.93 16.33 20.69
CA LEU A 440 43.90 15.29 20.66
C LEU A 440 42.58 15.75 21.29
N GLN A 441 42.61 16.61 22.32
CA GLN A 441 41.42 17.24 22.89
C GLN A 441 40.74 18.18 21.89
N MET A 442 41.52 18.98 21.15
CA MET A 442 40.97 19.88 20.13
C MET A 442 40.45 19.12 18.90
N GLU A 443 41.13 18.05 18.47
CA GLU A 443 40.63 17.14 17.43
C GLU A 443 39.32 16.46 17.83
N LEU A 444 39.23 15.96 19.07
CA LEU A 444 37.99 15.38 19.61
C LEU A 444 36.85 16.40 19.64
N GLN A 445 37.14 17.64 20.05
CA GLN A 445 36.14 18.71 20.10
C GLN A 445 35.67 19.14 18.68
N ASN A 446 36.58 19.17 17.70
CA ASN A 446 36.24 19.41 16.30
C ASN A 446 35.37 18.28 15.73
N VAL A 447 35.70 17.01 16.00
CA VAL A 447 34.90 15.86 15.57
C VAL A 447 33.49 15.88 16.19
N LEU A 448 33.37 16.25 17.47
CA LEU A 448 32.07 16.43 18.13
C LEU A 448 31.23 17.54 17.48
N GLN A 449 31.84 18.68 17.12
CA GLN A 449 31.13 19.74 16.39
C GLN A 449 30.68 19.26 15.01
N CYS A 450 31.57 18.67 14.21
CA CYS A 450 31.22 18.18 12.87
C CYS A 450 30.12 17.11 12.91
N TRP A 451 30.08 16.27 13.94
CA TRP A 451 29.01 15.29 14.15
C TRP A 451 27.66 15.95 14.46
N GLU A 452 27.63 16.97 15.34
CA GLU A 452 26.38 17.68 15.66
C GLU A 452 25.86 18.48 14.46
N GLU A 453 26.75 19.10 13.67
CA GLU A 453 26.37 19.73 12.40
C GLU A 453 25.82 18.73 11.37
N GLU A 454 26.43 17.54 11.24
CA GLU A 454 25.94 16.50 10.33
C GLU A 454 24.59 15.94 10.77
N LYS A 455 24.38 15.82 12.08
CA LYS A 455 23.11 15.46 12.70
C LYS A 455 22.00 16.49 12.43
N VAL A 456 22.33 17.78 12.35
CA VAL A 456 21.39 18.82 11.88
C VAL A 456 21.12 18.66 10.37
N ARG A 457 22.14 18.54 9.53
CA ARG A 457 21.99 18.33 8.08
C ARG A 457 21.16 17.09 7.73
N ALA A 458 21.32 16.00 8.49
CA ALA A 458 20.52 14.79 8.35
C ALA A 458 19.02 15.06 8.62
N ALA A 459 18.70 15.73 9.73
CA ALA A 459 17.32 16.08 10.08
C ALA A 459 16.67 17.07 9.09
N GLU A 460 17.45 18.01 8.54
CA GLU A 460 17.00 18.88 7.45
C GLU A 460 16.67 18.08 6.18
N SER A 461 17.55 17.15 5.79
CA SER A 461 17.34 16.30 4.62
C SER A 461 16.12 15.37 4.77
N GLU A 462 15.88 14.84 5.97
CA GLU A 462 14.70 14.02 6.27
C GLU A 462 13.41 14.84 6.19
N ASN A 463 13.42 16.11 6.65
CA ASN A 463 12.28 17.02 6.53
C ASN A 463 11.96 17.34 5.06
N GLU A 464 12.97 17.57 4.21
CA GLU A 464 12.76 17.75 2.76
C GLU A 464 12.24 16.47 2.08
N ILE A 465 12.76 15.30 2.44
CA ILE A 465 12.23 14.01 1.97
C ILE A 465 10.75 13.89 2.35
N GLN A 466 10.38 14.16 3.61
CA GLN A 466 8.98 14.13 4.04
C GLN A 466 8.09 15.16 3.31
N LYS A 467 8.59 16.36 3.01
CA LYS A 467 7.86 17.35 2.18
C LYS A 467 7.61 16.83 0.77
N LEU A 468 8.64 16.24 0.13
CA LEU A 468 8.53 15.63 -1.19
C LEU A 468 7.57 14.44 -1.20
N THR A 469 7.59 13.58 -0.19
CA THR A 469 6.63 12.47 -0.04
C THR A 469 5.19 12.97 0.06
N ARG A 470 4.91 13.99 0.89
CA ARG A 470 3.58 14.60 1.01
C ARG A 470 3.12 15.24 -0.30
N ALA A 471 4.02 15.92 -1.01
CA ALA A 471 3.72 16.53 -2.31
C ALA A 471 3.39 15.47 -3.38
N TYR A 472 4.15 14.37 -3.44
CA TYR A 472 3.89 13.25 -4.35
C TYR A 472 2.56 12.53 -4.03
N GLN A 473 2.25 12.31 -2.75
CA GLN A 473 0.97 11.75 -2.33
C GLN A 473 -0.21 12.63 -2.76
N LYS A 474 -0.10 13.95 -2.59
CA LYS A 474 -1.12 14.92 -3.02
C LYS A 474 -1.31 14.96 -4.54
N ASP A 475 -0.23 14.96 -5.31
CA ASP A 475 -0.27 14.89 -6.78
C ASP A 475 -0.96 13.60 -7.28
N MET A 476 -0.65 12.46 -6.66
CA MET A 476 -1.28 11.18 -6.94
C MET A 476 -2.78 11.16 -6.58
N GLU A 477 -3.17 11.78 -5.46
CA GLU A 477 -4.57 11.88 -5.00
C GLU A 477 -5.40 12.85 -5.88
N GLU A 478 -4.83 13.99 -6.28
CA GLU A 478 -5.45 14.93 -7.23
C GLU A 478 -5.69 14.26 -8.60
N LYS A 479 -4.70 13.54 -9.11
CA LYS A 479 -4.83 12.79 -10.37
C LYS A 479 -5.83 11.65 -10.27
N LEU A 480 -5.83 10.88 -9.17
CA LEU A 480 -6.81 9.81 -8.96
C LEU A 480 -8.24 10.36 -8.90
N THR A 481 -8.43 11.50 -8.24
CA THR A 481 -9.71 12.22 -8.17
C THR A 481 -10.16 12.67 -9.56
N PHE A 482 -9.24 13.21 -10.38
CA PHE A 482 -9.53 13.58 -11.77
C PHE A 482 -9.96 12.38 -12.62
N LEU A 483 -9.20 11.28 -12.59
CA LEU A 483 -9.57 10.08 -13.36
C LEU A 483 -10.91 9.49 -12.88
N HIS A 484 -11.16 9.44 -11.57
CA HIS A 484 -12.43 8.94 -11.04
C HIS A 484 -13.62 9.81 -11.47
N GLY A 485 -13.47 11.15 -11.48
CA GLY A 485 -14.48 12.06 -12.01
C GLY A 485 -14.72 11.93 -13.53
N LEU A 486 -13.68 11.56 -14.29
CA LEU A 486 -13.76 11.28 -15.72
C LEU A 486 -14.45 9.92 -15.99
N TYR A 487 -14.14 8.89 -15.20
CA TYR A 487 -14.86 7.61 -15.18
C TYR A 487 -16.33 7.80 -14.83
N GLN A 488 -16.67 8.57 -13.78
CA GLN A 488 -18.05 8.89 -13.44
C GLN A 488 -18.80 9.60 -14.59
N HIS A 489 -18.14 10.49 -15.33
CA HIS A 489 -18.73 11.09 -16.53
C HIS A 489 -19.01 10.08 -17.65
N LEU A 490 -18.10 9.12 -17.89
CA LEU A 490 -18.32 8.05 -18.88
C LEU A 490 -19.43 7.08 -18.45
N VAL A 491 -19.54 6.77 -17.15
CA VAL A 491 -20.67 6.02 -16.58
C VAL A 491 -21.98 6.79 -16.83
N ALA A 492 -22.04 8.06 -16.42
CA ALA A 492 -23.26 8.87 -16.47
C ALA A 492 -23.71 9.21 -17.90
N GLY A 493 -22.77 9.35 -18.83
CA GLY A 493 -23.05 9.49 -20.27
C GLY A 493 -23.40 8.18 -20.98
N CYS A 494 -23.41 7.04 -20.27
CA CYS A 494 -23.59 5.70 -20.84
C CYS A 494 -22.60 5.35 -21.97
N VAL A 495 -21.36 5.88 -21.88
CA VAL A 495 -20.32 5.75 -22.92
C VAL A 495 -19.42 4.53 -22.68
N LEU A 496 -19.48 3.91 -21.50
CA LEU A 496 -18.73 2.70 -21.18
C LEU A 496 -19.21 1.50 -22.00
N ILE A 497 -18.27 0.85 -22.69
CA ILE A 497 -18.51 -0.33 -23.54
C ILE A 497 -18.54 -1.63 -22.70
N LYS A 498 -17.95 -1.59 -21.50
CA LYS A 498 -18.19 -2.56 -20.41
C LYS A 498 -18.29 -1.81 -19.08
N GLN A 499 -19.21 -2.23 -18.21
CA GLN A 499 -19.14 -1.88 -16.79
C GLN A 499 -18.11 -2.81 -16.11
N PRO A 500 -17.20 -2.29 -15.27
CA PRO A 500 -16.39 -3.11 -14.39
C PRO A 500 -17.28 -3.83 -13.37
N GLU A 501 -17.05 -5.13 -13.17
CA GLU A 501 -17.82 -5.98 -12.26
C GLU A 501 -17.42 -5.80 -10.77
N GLY A 502 -16.49 -4.89 -10.50
CA GLY A 502 -15.99 -4.55 -9.16
C GLY A 502 -16.81 -3.48 -8.43
N ILE A 503 -16.73 -3.49 -7.09
CA ILE A 503 -17.43 -2.54 -6.22
C ILE A 503 -16.86 -1.12 -6.42
N LEU A 504 -17.72 -0.19 -6.82
CA LEU A 504 -17.42 1.20 -7.23
C LEU A 504 -16.57 2.06 -6.27
N ASP A 505 -16.44 1.65 -5.01
CA ASP A 505 -15.93 2.46 -3.89
C ASP A 505 -14.39 2.48 -3.78
N ARG A 506 -13.68 1.52 -4.38
CA ARG A 506 -12.20 1.42 -4.32
C ARG A 506 -11.58 0.88 -5.60
N PHE A 507 -11.28 1.79 -6.53
CA PHE A 507 -10.32 1.53 -7.61
C PHE A 507 -8.96 2.13 -7.26
N SER A 508 -7.88 1.39 -7.51
CA SER A 508 -6.53 1.93 -7.52
C SER A 508 -6.26 2.76 -8.78
N TRP A 509 -5.17 3.53 -8.74
CA TRP A 509 -4.66 4.30 -9.89
C TRP A 509 -4.47 3.44 -11.14
N LEU A 510 -3.89 2.24 -11.00
CA LEU A 510 -3.62 1.34 -12.13
C LEU A 510 -4.90 0.75 -12.73
N GLU A 511 -5.83 0.31 -11.90
CA GLU A 511 -7.12 -0.24 -12.37
C GLU A 511 -7.95 0.81 -13.08
N LEU A 512 -8.04 2.03 -12.53
CA LEU A 512 -8.85 3.08 -13.14
C LEU A 512 -8.17 3.67 -14.40
N CYS A 513 -6.83 3.68 -14.48
CA CYS A 513 -6.11 3.91 -15.73
C CYS A 513 -6.44 2.84 -16.79
N ALA A 514 -6.40 1.55 -16.41
CA ALA A 514 -6.65 0.45 -17.34
C ALA A 514 -8.10 0.46 -17.87
N VAL A 515 -9.09 0.64 -16.99
CA VAL A 515 -10.51 0.75 -17.38
C VAL A 515 -10.75 1.94 -18.32
N LEU A 516 -10.12 3.10 -18.05
CA LEU A 516 -10.24 4.25 -18.94
C LEU A 516 -9.53 4.01 -20.28
N GLN A 517 -8.35 3.40 -20.29
CA GLN A 517 -7.60 3.08 -21.51
C GLN A 517 -8.38 2.09 -22.40
N GLU A 518 -8.91 1.00 -21.84
CA GLU A 518 -9.72 0.02 -22.58
C GLU A 518 -10.96 0.66 -23.22
N ASN A 519 -11.64 1.56 -22.51
CA ASN A 519 -12.80 2.26 -23.05
C ASN A 519 -12.41 3.29 -24.12
N VAL A 520 -11.30 4.00 -23.97
CA VAL A 520 -10.77 4.92 -24.99
C VAL A 520 -10.37 4.16 -26.27
N ASP A 521 -9.64 3.05 -26.14
CA ASP A 521 -9.23 2.24 -27.30
C ASP A 521 -10.42 1.61 -28.03
N ALA A 522 -11.43 1.15 -27.28
CA ALA A 522 -12.68 0.64 -27.87
C ALA A 522 -13.50 1.74 -28.58
N LEU A 523 -13.58 2.95 -28.00
CA LEU A 523 -14.22 4.10 -28.65
C LEU A 523 -13.47 4.56 -29.91
N ILE A 524 -12.14 4.52 -29.91
CA ILE A 524 -11.31 4.79 -31.10
C ILE A 524 -11.58 3.74 -32.18
N LEU A 525 -11.69 2.46 -31.80
CA LEU A 525 -11.94 1.36 -32.74
C LEU A 525 -13.33 1.47 -33.39
N ASP A 526 -14.38 1.79 -32.63
CA ASP A 526 -15.72 1.99 -33.19
C ASP A 526 -15.87 3.32 -33.94
N LEU A 527 -15.12 4.38 -33.57
CA LEU A 527 -15.01 5.60 -34.38
C LEU A 527 -14.37 5.32 -35.75
N ASN A 528 -13.27 4.55 -35.78
CA ASN A 528 -12.64 4.12 -37.04
C ASN A 528 -13.61 3.29 -37.90
N ARG A 529 -14.30 2.31 -37.28
CA ARG A 529 -15.34 1.50 -37.95
C ARG A 529 -16.52 2.35 -38.48
N ALA A 530 -16.88 3.42 -37.78
CA ALA A 530 -17.90 4.37 -38.26
C ALA A 530 -17.37 5.17 -39.46
N ASN A 531 -16.10 5.58 -39.43
CA ASN A 531 -15.46 6.31 -40.52
C ASN A 531 -15.32 5.45 -41.79
N GLU A 532 -14.95 4.17 -41.65
CA GLU A 532 -14.95 3.18 -42.76
C GLU A 532 -16.33 3.07 -43.43
N LYS A 533 -17.41 3.01 -42.63
CA LYS A 533 -18.78 2.99 -43.14
C LYS A 533 -19.15 4.29 -43.86
N ILE A 534 -18.71 5.44 -43.36
CA ILE A 534 -18.91 6.74 -44.02
C ILE A 534 -18.19 6.74 -45.38
N SER A 535 -16.91 6.41 -45.44
CA SER A 535 -16.18 6.37 -46.72
C SER A 535 -16.75 5.35 -47.72
N HIS A 536 -17.29 4.22 -47.25
CA HIS A 536 -18.02 3.30 -48.12
C HIS A 536 -19.33 3.91 -48.66
N LEU A 537 -20.11 4.58 -47.81
CA LEU A 537 -21.33 5.28 -48.23
C LEU A 537 -21.03 6.47 -49.17
N GLU A 538 -19.96 7.22 -48.94
CA GLU A 538 -19.48 8.28 -49.83
C GLU A 538 -19.10 7.72 -51.20
N TYR A 539 -18.39 6.59 -51.25
CA TYR A 539 -18.08 5.88 -52.49
C TYR A 539 -19.35 5.42 -53.23
N VAL A 540 -20.32 4.81 -52.53
CA VAL A 540 -21.58 4.38 -53.13
C VAL A 540 -22.41 5.57 -53.62
N CYS A 541 -22.51 6.64 -52.85
CA CYS A 541 -23.20 7.88 -53.24
C CYS A 541 -22.53 8.54 -54.46
N LYS A 542 -21.20 8.54 -54.53
CA LYS A 542 -20.46 9.04 -55.69
C LYS A 542 -20.72 8.17 -56.93
N ASN A 543 -20.57 6.85 -56.82
CA ASN A 543 -20.83 5.91 -57.91
C ASN A 543 -22.26 6.07 -58.44
N ASN A 544 -23.26 6.16 -57.56
CA ASN A 544 -24.65 6.38 -57.93
C ASN A 544 -24.84 7.76 -58.61
N SER A 545 -24.18 8.81 -58.13
CA SER A 545 -24.19 10.14 -58.76
C SER A 545 -23.57 10.13 -60.15
N ASP A 546 -22.46 9.42 -60.35
CA ASP A 546 -21.76 9.36 -61.62
C ASP A 546 -22.55 8.51 -62.64
N THR A 547 -23.10 7.34 -62.25
CA THR A 547 -24.03 6.58 -63.13
C THR A 547 -25.32 7.33 -63.46
N MET A 548 -25.81 8.21 -62.57
CA MET A 548 -26.97 9.06 -62.84
C MET A 548 -26.65 10.14 -63.89
N LYS A 549 -25.42 10.68 -63.90
CA LYS A 549 -24.94 11.61 -64.96
C LYS A 549 -24.78 10.91 -66.30
N GLU A 550 -24.23 9.68 -66.31
CA GLU A 550 -24.11 8.87 -67.52
C GLU A 550 -25.49 8.55 -68.13
N LEU A 551 -26.46 8.19 -67.28
CA LEU A 551 -27.86 7.99 -67.70
C LEU A 551 -28.47 9.29 -68.26
N GLN A 552 -28.27 10.42 -67.58
CA GLN A 552 -28.78 11.72 -68.01
C GLN A 552 -28.18 12.15 -69.36
N GLN A 553 -26.86 12.02 -69.54
CA GLN A 553 -26.17 12.34 -70.79
C GLN A 553 -26.68 11.45 -71.93
N SER A 554 -26.82 10.14 -71.71
CA SER A 554 -27.36 9.21 -72.70
C SER A 554 -28.79 9.58 -73.13
N GLN A 555 -29.63 10.03 -72.18
CA GLN A 555 -30.97 10.53 -72.48
C GLN A 555 -30.95 11.84 -73.27
N GLU A 556 -30.06 12.78 -72.93
CA GLU A 556 -29.91 14.06 -73.65
C GLU A 556 -29.34 13.88 -75.07
N ASP A 557 -28.44 12.92 -75.26
CA ASP A 557 -27.90 12.50 -76.56
C ASP A 557 -28.99 11.86 -77.45
N ASP A 558 -29.78 10.91 -76.93
CA ASP A 558 -30.87 10.29 -77.70
C ASP A 558 -32.02 11.29 -77.98
N ILE A 559 -32.32 12.23 -77.07
CA ILE A 559 -33.26 13.34 -77.32
C ILE A 559 -32.73 14.24 -78.44
N SER A 560 -31.45 14.60 -78.41
CA SER A 560 -30.81 15.44 -79.43
C SER A 560 -30.85 14.78 -80.81
N LYS A 561 -30.54 13.48 -80.87
CA LYS A 561 -30.61 12.63 -82.06
C LYS A 561 -32.04 12.47 -82.59
N MET A 562 -33.04 12.32 -81.73
CA MET A 562 -34.45 12.36 -82.14
C MET A 562 -34.86 13.73 -82.69
N ALA A 563 -34.36 14.83 -82.11
CA ALA A 563 -34.62 16.18 -82.60
C ALA A 563 -33.95 16.44 -83.97
N GLU A 564 -32.77 15.89 -84.23
CA GLU A 564 -32.15 15.91 -85.57
C GLU A 564 -32.94 15.07 -86.59
N GLN A 565 -33.37 13.87 -86.23
CA GLN A 565 -34.22 13.03 -87.08
C GLN A 565 -35.55 13.73 -87.41
N MET A 566 -36.18 14.37 -86.42
CA MET A 566 -37.42 15.14 -86.61
C MET A 566 -37.20 16.34 -87.56
N LYS A 567 -36.11 17.09 -87.42
CA LYS A 567 -35.74 18.18 -88.35
C LYS A 567 -35.46 17.65 -89.77
N ALA A 568 -34.78 16.50 -89.89
CA ALA A 568 -34.51 15.87 -91.18
C ALA A 568 -35.81 15.45 -91.88
N GLN A 569 -36.73 14.82 -91.14
CA GLN A 569 -38.07 14.43 -91.58
C GLN A 569 -38.92 15.66 -91.98
N GLU A 570 -38.92 16.71 -91.17
CA GLU A 570 -39.59 17.97 -91.51
C GLU A 570 -39.02 18.57 -92.81
N SER A 571 -37.70 18.59 -92.97
CA SER A 571 -37.06 19.07 -94.20
C SER A 571 -37.45 18.24 -95.44
N CYS A 572 -37.69 16.94 -95.25
CA CYS A 572 -38.17 16.04 -96.30
C CYS A 572 -39.62 16.37 -96.69
N TRP A 573 -40.51 16.54 -95.70
CA TRP A 573 -41.89 16.96 -95.92
C TRP A 573 -41.97 18.36 -96.54
N GLN A 574 -41.14 19.32 -96.13
CA GLN A 574 -41.08 20.64 -96.76
C GLN A 574 -40.62 20.56 -98.24
N LYS A 575 -39.65 19.70 -98.58
CA LYS A 575 -39.23 19.46 -99.97
C LYS A 575 -40.35 18.83 -100.80
N GLN A 576 -41.01 17.81 -100.26
CA GLN A 576 -42.15 17.15 -100.91
C GLN A 576 -43.32 18.13 -101.14
N LYS A 577 -43.65 18.93 -100.11
CA LYS A 577 -44.65 20.00 -100.20
C LYS A 577 -44.32 20.98 -101.33
N LYS A 578 -43.09 21.54 -101.36
CA LYS A 578 -42.67 22.46 -102.42
C LYS A 578 -42.73 21.84 -103.82
N CYS A 579 -42.40 20.56 -103.96
CA CYS A 579 -42.51 19.84 -105.23
C CYS A 579 -43.97 19.73 -105.70
N LEU A 580 -44.90 19.43 -104.79
CA LEU A 580 -46.35 19.42 -105.09
C LEU A 580 -46.89 20.83 -105.39
N GLU A 581 -46.49 21.85 -104.61
CA GLU A 581 -46.86 23.25 -104.85
C GLU A 581 -46.38 23.75 -106.22
N GLN A 582 -45.18 23.34 -106.65
CA GLN A 582 -44.68 23.60 -108.00
C GLN A 582 -45.51 22.88 -109.06
N GLN A 583 -45.76 21.57 -108.91
CA GLN A 583 -46.59 20.79 -109.85
C GLN A 583 -48.00 21.36 -110.03
N TYR A 584 -48.64 21.82 -108.94
CA TYR A 584 -49.93 22.51 -109.02
C TYR A 584 -49.82 23.88 -109.71
N SER A 585 -48.74 24.62 -109.47
CA SER A 585 -48.50 25.92 -110.11
C SER A 585 -48.24 25.79 -111.61
N ASP A 586 -47.46 24.79 -112.03
CA ASP A 586 -47.19 24.47 -113.43
C ASP A 586 -48.49 24.05 -114.14
N LEU A 587 -49.29 23.17 -113.53
CA LEU A 587 -50.58 22.73 -114.06
C LEU A 587 -51.60 23.88 -114.16
N LEU A 588 -51.66 24.77 -113.17
CA LEU A 588 -52.48 25.99 -113.23
C LEU A 588 -51.99 26.94 -114.31
N GLY A 589 -50.67 27.06 -114.51
CA GLY A 589 -50.05 27.82 -115.59
C GLY A 589 -50.43 27.26 -116.97
N GLU A 590 -50.36 25.95 -117.16
CA GLU A 590 -50.83 25.28 -118.39
C GLU A 590 -52.32 25.52 -118.64
N VAL A 591 -53.17 25.36 -117.62
CA VAL A 591 -54.62 25.59 -117.74
C VAL A 591 -54.91 27.05 -118.09
N HIS A 592 -54.20 28.01 -117.48
CA HIS A 592 -54.36 29.43 -117.77
C HIS A 592 -53.85 29.81 -119.17
N ALA A 593 -52.70 29.28 -119.59
CA ALA A 593 -52.16 29.48 -120.94
C ALA A 593 -53.10 28.91 -122.02
N ARG A 594 -53.64 27.71 -121.81
CA ARG A 594 -54.68 27.14 -122.67
C ARG A 594 -55.91 28.05 -122.68
N ALA A 595 -56.43 28.45 -121.52
CA ALA A 595 -57.61 29.33 -121.44
C ALA A 595 -57.38 30.70 -122.14
N GLN A 596 -56.17 31.26 -122.08
CA GLN A 596 -55.82 32.46 -122.84
C GLN A 596 -55.87 32.21 -124.36
N VAL A 597 -55.36 31.09 -124.87
CA VAL A 597 -55.49 30.73 -126.30
C VAL A 597 -56.97 30.63 -126.70
N TRP A 598 -57.80 29.90 -125.94
CA TRP A 598 -59.24 29.81 -126.22
C TRP A 598 -59.93 31.19 -126.19
N CYS A 599 -59.53 32.10 -125.29
CA CYS A 599 -60.04 33.48 -125.27
C CYS A 599 -59.54 34.33 -126.46
N CYS A 600 -58.32 34.10 -126.95
CA CYS A 600 -57.79 34.76 -128.14
C CYS A 600 -58.32 34.18 -129.47
N GLU A 601 -58.87 32.97 -129.46
CA GLU A 601 -59.64 32.37 -130.58
C GLU A 601 -61.14 32.76 -130.56
N LEU A 602 -61.58 33.47 -129.52
CA LEU A 602 -62.96 33.95 -129.31
C LEU A 602 -63.14 35.47 -129.47
N LEU A 603 -62.08 36.19 -129.88
CA LEU A 603 -62.03 37.65 -130.08
C LEU A 603 -61.69 38.00 -131.55
#